data_AF-A0A2J8M9H1-F1
#
_entry.id   AF-A0A2J8M9H1-F1
#
_cell.length_a   1.000
_cell.length_b   1.000
_cell.length_c   1.000
_cell.angle_alpha   90.00
_cell.angle_beta   90.00
_cell.angle_gamma   90.00
#
_symmetry.space_group_name_H-M   'P 1'
#
loop_
_entity.id
_entity.type
_entity.pdbx_description
1 polymer ?
#
loop_
_entity_poly.entity_id
_entity_poly.type
_entity_poly.pdbx_seq_one_letter_code
_entity_poly.pdbx_strand_id
1 'polypeptide(L)'
;ECPQHSPLEDIKQRKVLDLRRWYCISRPQYKTSCGISSLISCWNFLYSTMGAGNLPPITQEEALHILGFQPPFEDIRFGPFTGNTTLMRWFRQINDHFHVKGCSYVLYKPHGKNKTAGETGEEKAEKGLSVQ
;
A
#
# COMPACT_ATOMS: atom_id res chain seq x y z
N GLU A 1 28.06 -31.56 16.12
CA GLU A 1 26.79 -30.92 16.53
C GLU A 1 26.05 -30.49 15.27
N CYS A 2 24.80 -30.93 15.08
CA CYS A 2 23.99 -30.51 13.93
C CYS A 2 23.41 -29.11 14.21
N PRO A 3 23.47 -28.14 13.27
CA PRO A 3 22.85 -26.84 13.48
C PRO A 3 21.35 -27.03 13.67
N GLN A 4 20.80 -26.52 14.77
CA GLN A 4 19.36 -26.50 14.98
C GLN A 4 18.75 -25.44 14.05
N HIS A 5 18.40 -25.86 12.83
CA HIS A 5 17.66 -25.01 11.91
C HIS A 5 16.23 -24.87 12.45
N SER A 6 15.83 -23.66 12.81
CA SER A 6 14.47 -23.44 13.33
C SER A 6 13.48 -23.44 12.16
N PRO A 7 12.28 -24.05 12.32
CA PRO A 7 11.23 -23.99 11.30
C PRO A 7 10.84 -22.55 10.91
N LEU A 8 11.08 -21.59 11.80
CA LEU A 8 10.86 -20.16 11.57
C LEU A 8 11.79 -19.59 10.50
N GLU A 9 13.05 -20.01 10.46
CA GLU A 9 14.00 -19.58 9.43
C GLU A 9 13.64 -20.18 8.06
N ASP A 10 13.15 -21.42 8.02
CA ASP A 10 12.67 -22.05 6.77
C ASP A 10 11.45 -21.34 6.19
N ILE A 11 10.52 -20.90 7.04
CA ILE A 11 9.32 -20.17 6.62
C ILE A 11 9.72 -18.80 6.04
N LYS A 12 10.70 -18.11 6.63
CA LYS A 12 11.21 -16.82 6.12
C LYS A 12 11.84 -16.93 4.73
N GLN A 13 12.36 -18.09 4.35
CA GLN A 13 12.96 -18.31 3.03
C GLN A 13 11.94 -18.60 1.92
N ARG A 14 10.64 -18.77 2.26
CA ARG A 14 9.60 -19.02 1.25
C ARG A 14 9.37 -17.77 0.41
N LYS A 15 9.89 -17.78 -0.81
CA LYS A 15 9.74 -16.70 -1.81
C LYS A 15 8.29 -16.25 -2.07
N VAL A 16 7.31 -17.12 -1.82
CA VAL A 16 5.89 -16.90 -2.12
C VAL A 16 5.04 -16.57 -0.89
N LEU A 17 5.60 -16.60 0.32
CA LEU A 17 4.85 -16.35 1.56
C LEU A 17 5.59 -15.33 2.43
N ASP A 18 5.15 -14.08 2.35
CA ASP A 18 5.56 -13.03 3.29
C ASP A 18 4.43 -12.82 4.31
N LEU A 19 4.64 -13.31 5.53
CA LEU A 19 3.66 -13.21 6.61
C LEU A 19 3.38 -11.76 7.02
N ARG A 20 4.38 -10.86 6.94
CA ARG A 20 4.19 -9.44 7.29
C ARG A 20 3.25 -8.76 6.30
N ARG A 21 3.40 -9.04 5.01
CA ARG A 21 2.44 -8.59 3.99
C ARG A 21 1.04 -9.08 4.29
N TRP A 22 0.90 -10.34 4.68
CA TRP A 22 -0.40 -10.93 5.03
C TRP A 22 -1.05 -10.21 6.21
N TYR A 23 -0.32 -9.96 7.29
CA TYR A 23 -0.88 -9.27 8.44
C TYR A 23 -1.40 -7.87 8.08
N CYS A 24 -0.71 -7.16 7.18
CA CYS A 24 -1.10 -5.80 6.80
C CYS A 24 -2.35 -5.72 5.91
N ILE A 25 -2.89 -6.84 5.39
CA ILE A 25 -4.01 -6.81 4.44
C ILE A 25 -5.30 -6.32 5.13
N SER A 26 -5.71 -5.10 4.77
CA SER A 26 -7.03 -4.57 5.11
C SER A 26 -8.10 -5.13 4.17
N ARG A 27 -9.16 -5.69 4.75
CA ARG A 27 -10.30 -6.23 4.00
C ARG A 27 -11.28 -5.09 3.69
N PRO A 28 -11.82 -5.00 2.46
CA PRO A 28 -12.85 -4.03 2.14
C PRO A 28 -14.06 -4.15 3.06
N GLN A 29 -14.31 -3.10 3.87
CA GLN A 29 -15.47 -3.03 4.78
C GLN A 29 -16.70 -2.43 4.09
N TYR A 30 -16.52 -1.53 3.12
CA TYR A 30 -17.61 -0.79 2.47
C TYR A 30 -17.71 -1.08 0.97
N LYS A 31 -18.90 -0.83 0.40
CA LYS A 31 -19.12 -0.97 -1.03
C LYS A 31 -18.15 -0.08 -1.81
N THR A 32 -17.52 -0.63 -2.85
CA THR A 32 -16.54 0.09 -3.70
C THR A 32 -15.33 0.69 -2.95
N SER A 33 -14.99 0.16 -1.76
CA SER A 33 -13.88 0.68 -0.93
C SER A 33 -12.50 0.03 -1.21
N CYS A 34 -12.37 -0.80 -2.24
CA CYS A 34 -11.12 -1.53 -2.52
C CYS A 34 -9.89 -0.61 -2.72
N GLY A 35 -10.10 0.60 -3.23
CA GLY A 35 -9.07 1.63 -3.35
C GLY A 35 -8.50 2.05 -1.99
N ILE A 36 -9.35 2.38 -1.01
CA ILE A 36 -8.88 2.77 0.32
C ILE A 36 -8.29 1.56 1.06
N SER A 37 -8.93 0.39 1.02
CA SER A 37 -8.41 -0.80 1.73
C SER A 37 -7.03 -1.24 1.21
N SER A 38 -6.82 -1.19 -0.12
CA SER A 38 -5.49 -1.48 -0.70
C SER A 38 -4.45 -0.45 -0.28
N LEU A 39 -4.80 0.84 -0.26
CA LEU A 39 -3.92 1.90 0.20
C LEU A 39 -3.49 1.70 1.66
N ILE A 40 -4.44 1.38 2.55
CA ILE A 40 -4.15 1.16 3.97
C ILE A 40 -3.30 -0.09 4.17
N SER A 41 -3.50 -1.12 3.35
CA SER A 41 -2.64 -2.31 3.37
C SER A 41 -1.19 -1.96 3.05
N CYS A 42 -0.97 -1.12 2.03
CA CYS A 42 0.37 -0.64 1.68
C CYS A 42 0.95 0.26 2.78
N TRP A 43 0.16 1.17 3.34
CA TRP A 43 0.64 2.08 4.38
C TRP A 43 1.06 1.32 5.65
N ASN A 44 0.23 0.38 6.13
CA ASN A 44 0.56 -0.48 7.26
C ASN A 44 1.79 -1.33 7.00
N PHE A 45 1.93 -1.87 5.78
CA PHE A 45 3.13 -2.62 5.43
C PHE A 45 4.41 -1.76 5.48
N LEU A 46 4.34 -0.50 5.06
CA LEU A 46 5.50 0.38 5.00
C LEU A 46 5.85 0.99 6.36
N TYR A 47 4.88 1.47 7.12
CA TYR A 47 5.12 2.34 8.27
C TYR A 47 4.69 1.76 9.61
N SER A 48 3.85 0.71 9.64
CA SER A 48 3.39 0.15 10.91
C SER A 48 4.27 -1.00 11.42
N THR A 49 4.13 -1.29 12.70
CA THR A 49 4.77 -2.43 13.38
C THR A 49 4.34 -3.80 12.84
N MET A 50 3.23 -3.87 12.08
CA MET A 50 2.82 -5.10 11.39
C MET A 50 3.68 -5.41 10.16
N GLY A 51 4.31 -4.36 9.60
CA GLY A 51 5.12 -4.42 8.39
C GLY A 51 6.59 -4.16 8.67
N ALA A 52 7.12 -3.12 8.02
CA ALA A 52 8.52 -2.74 8.08
C ALA A 52 8.79 -1.50 8.95
N GLY A 53 7.74 -0.87 9.51
CA GLY A 53 7.88 0.37 10.27
C GLY A 53 7.70 0.20 11.77
N ASN A 54 7.47 1.32 12.45
CA ASN A 54 7.43 1.43 13.91
C ASN A 54 6.17 2.16 14.43
N LEU A 55 5.27 2.59 13.56
CA LEU A 55 4.02 3.22 13.96
C LEU A 55 2.94 2.18 14.33
N PRO A 56 1.93 2.56 15.12
CA PRO A 56 0.73 1.74 15.26
C PRO A 56 0.06 1.50 13.89
N PRO A 57 -0.51 0.31 13.66
CA PRO A 57 -1.30 0.07 12.46
C PRO A 57 -2.59 0.91 12.49
N ILE A 58 -2.97 1.43 11.34
CA ILE A 58 -4.18 2.25 11.19
C ILE A 58 -5.33 1.41 10.60
N THR A 59 -6.56 1.74 11.00
CA THR A 59 -7.77 1.12 10.45
C THR A 59 -8.23 1.83 9.18
N GLN A 60 -9.19 1.22 8.47
CA GLN A 60 -9.79 1.85 7.29
C GLN A 60 -10.58 3.11 7.69
N GLU A 61 -11.28 3.07 8.82
CA GLU A 61 -12.11 4.14 9.36
C GLU A 61 -11.26 5.33 9.82
N GLU A 62 -10.15 5.06 10.50
CA GLU A 62 -9.18 6.09 10.90
C GLU A 62 -8.63 6.82 9.66
N ALA A 63 -8.25 6.08 8.63
CA ALA A 63 -7.81 6.68 7.39
C ALA A 63 -8.91 7.49 6.70
N LEU A 64 -10.16 7.01 6.69
CA LEU A 64 -11.29 7.77 6.13
C LEU A 64 -11.50 9.10 6.87
N HIS A 65 -11.38 9.10 8.20
CA HIS A 65 -11.42 10.33 8.99
C HIS A 65 -10.26 11.29 8.64
N ILE A 66 -9.03 10.79 8.53
CA ILE A 66 -7.86 11.59 8.13
C ILE A 66 -8.06 12.23 6.76
N LEU A 67 -8.68 11.49 5.82
CA LEU A 67 -8.99 11.96 4.47
C LEU A 67 -10.20 12.90 4.41
N GLY A 68 -10.83 13.21 5.54
CA GLY A 68 -11.93 14.16 5.66
C GLY A 68 -13.32 13.56 5.42
N PHE A 69 -13.44 12.24 5.25
CA PHE A 69 -14.74 11.59 5.19
C PHE A 69 -15.40 11.57 6.58
N GLN A 70 -16.73 11.65 6.59
CA GLN A 70 -17.53 11.59 7.80
C GLN A 70 -18.42 10.35 7.78
N PRO A 71 -18.72 9.75 8.94
CA PRO A 71 -19.67 8.67 9.05
C PRO A 71 -21.10 9.17 8.70
N PRO A 72 -22.01 8.28 8.29
CA PRO A 72 -21.82 6.85 8.09
C PRO A 72 -20.96 6.55 6.84
N PHE A 73 -20.00 5.64 6.98
CA PHE A 73 -19.03 5.34 5.91
C PHE A 73 -19.60 4.47 4.80
N GLU A 74 -20.71 3.78 5.09
CA GLU A 74 -21.50 2.99 4.15
C GLU A 74 -22.07 3.84 3.01
N ASP A 75 -22.32 5.13 3.28
CA ASP A 75 -22.91 6.08 2.34
C ASP A 75 -21.86 6.77 1.44
N ILE A 76 -20.57 6.53 1.69
CA ILE A 76 -19.51 7.13 0.86
C ILE A 76 -19.57 6.57 -0.56
N ARG A 77 -19.76 7.48 -1.51
CA ARG A 77 -19.72 7.16 -2.94
C ARG A 77 -18.31 7.29 -3.50
N PHE A 78 -17.49 6.25 -3.33
CA PHE A 78 -16.13 6.18 -3.90
C PHE A 78 -16.10 6.15 -5.44
N GLY A 79 -17.23 5.87 -6.09
CA GLY A 79 -17.33 5.61 -7.53
C GLY A 79 -16.97 4.16 -7.88
N PRO A 80 -17.14 3.75 -9.16
CA PRO A 80 -16.89 2.37 -9.58
C PRO A 80 -15.40 1.96 -9.49
N PHE A 81 -14.49 2.94 -9.53
CA PHE A 81 -13.06 2.73 -9.40
C PHE A 81 -12.38 3.96 -8.80
N THR A 82 -11.37 3.74 -7.96
CA THR A 82 -10.51 4.81 -7.42
C THR A 82 -9.30 4.99 -8.33
N GLY A 83 -9.23 6.13 -9.03
CA GLY A 83 -8.09 6.46 -9.91
C GLY A 83 -6.75 6.53 -9.18
N ASN A 84 -5.66 6.20 -9.87
CA ASN A 84 -4.30 6.22 -9.31
C ASN A 84 -3.91 7.58 -8.71
N THR A 85 -4.27 8.68 -9.37
CA THR A 85 -4.02 10.05 -8.85
C THR A 85 -4.69 10.27 -7.49
N THR A 86 -5.89 9.73 -7.30
CA THR A 86 -6.61 9.80 -6.01
C THR A 86 -5.88 9.00 -4.94
N LEU A 87 -5.43 7.78 -5.25
CA LEU A 87 -4.65 6.95 -4.32
C LEU A 87 -3.34 7.63 -3.92
N MET A 88 -2.63 8.23 -4.87
CA MET A 88 -1.40 8.97 -4.62
C MET A 88 -1.63 10.19 -3.72
N ARG A 89 -2.72 10.93 -3.96
CA ARG A 89 -3.12 12.06 -3.11
C ARG A 89 -3.46 11.61 -1.69
N TRP A 90 -4.25 10.56 -1.54
CA TRP A 90 -4.59 10.01 -0.23
C TRP A 90 -3.37 9.49 0.51
N PHE A 91 -2.46 8.77 -0.17
CA PHE A 91 -1.20 8.32 0.41
C PHE A 91 -0.41 9.49 0.99
N ARG A 92 -0.28 10.58 0.22
CA ARG A 92 0.41 11.79 0.67
C ARG A 92 -0.28 12.41 1.89
N GLN A 93 -1.60 12.57 1.86
CA GLN A 93 -2.35 13.16 2.98
C GLN A 93 -2.19 12.34 4.27
N ILE A 94 -2.21 11.01 4.18
CA ILE A 94 -1.98 10.13 5.33
C ILE A 94 -0.54 10.26 5.83
N ASN A 95 0.44 10.28 4.92
CA ASN A 95 1.85 10.47 5.31
C ASN A 95 2.08 11.83 6.00
N ASP A 96 1.48 12.89 5.46
CA ASP A 96 1.56 14.24 6.02
C ASP A 96 0.93 14.28 7.43
N HIS A 97 -0.18 13.57 7.65
CA HIS A 97 -0.83 13.43 8.95
C HIS A 97 0.06 12.76 10.00
N PHE A 98 0.77 11.69 9.64
CA PHE A 98 1.68 10.97 10.53
C PHE A 98 3.12 11.51 10.53
N HIS A 99 3.38 12.60 9.79
CA HIS A 99 4.70 13.20 9.62
C HIS A 99 5.79 12.22 9.13
N VAL A 100 5.39 11.25 8.29
CA VAL A 100 6.31 10.27 7.68
C VAL A 100 6.66 10.66 6.26
N LYS A 101 7.88 10.33 5.84
CA LYS A 101 8.35 10.56 4.46
C LYS A 101 7.99 9.38 3.57
N GLY A 102 7.56 9.66 2.35
CA GLY A 102 7.35 8.66 1.32
C GLY A 102 6.93 9.25 -0.01
N CYS A 103 7.17 8.51 -1.08
CA CYS A 103 6.83 8.94 -2.44
C CYS A 103 5.89 7.95 -3.14
N SER A 104 5.05 8.48 -4.02
CA SER A 104 4.25 7.69 -4.94
C SER A 104 4.39 8.27 -6.35
N TYR A 105 4.37 7.41 -7.36
CA TYR A 105 4.46 7.75 -8.78
C TYR A 105 3.90 6.59 -9.60
N VAL A 106 3.68 6.85 -10.89
CA VAL A 106 3.26 5.85 -11.86
C VAL A 106 4.49 5.16 -12.45
N LEU A 107 4.50 3.83 -12.43
CA LEU A 107 5.56 3.04 -13.06
C LEU A 107 5.16 2.72 -14.51
N TYR A 108 6.06 3.07 -15.43
CA TYR A 108 5.92 2.78 -16.85
C TYR A 108 6.78 1.57 -17.23
N LYS A 109 6.21 0.64 -18.00
CA LYS A 109 6.91 -0.54 -18.48
C LYS A 109 7.33 -0.32 -19.95
N PRO A 110 8.60 -0.01 -20.25
CA PRO A 110 9.00 0.33 -21.63
C PRO A 110 9.08 -0.89 -22.57
N HIS A 111 9.29 -2.09 -22.02
CA HIS A 111 9.55 -3.29 -22.81
C HIS A 111 8.71 -4.50 -22.36
N GLY A 112 8.59 -5.48 -23.26
CA GLY A 112 7.89 -6.76 -23.04
C GLY A 112 6.42 -6.74 -23.46
N LYS A 113 5.77 -7.90 -23.31
CA LYS A 113 4.40 -8.16 -23.80
C LYS A 113 3.34 -7.18 -23.27
N ASN A 114 3.55 -6.64 -22.07
CA ASN A 114 2.65 -5.70 -21.40
C ASN A 114 3.27 -4.29 -21.31
N LYS A 115 3.98 -3.85 -22.36
CA LYS A 115 4.57 -2.50 -22.38
C LYS A 115 3.48 -1.43 -22.26
N THR A 116 3.77 -0.36 -21.54
CA THR A 116 2.89 0.82 -21.45
C THR A 116 2.95 1.56 -22.80
N ALA A 117 1.82 1.69 -23.48
CA ALA A 117 1.74 2.37 -24.77
C ALA A 117 1.68 3.89 -24.59
N GLY A 118 2.37 4.64 -25.45
CA GLY A 118 2.17 6.08 -25.60
C GLY A 118 3.21 7.02 -24.98
N GLU A 119 4.24 6.53 -24.27
CA GLU A 119 5.25 7.39 -23.64
C GLU A 119 6.66 6.86 -23.91
N THR A 120 7.47 7.64 -24.63
CA THR A 120 8.86 7.30 -25.04
C THR A 120 9.79 7.28 -23.82
N GLY A 121 10.48 6.15 -23.64
CA GLY A 121 11.11 5.70 -22.39
C GLY A 121 12.38 6.42 -21.91
N GLU A 122 12.68 7.64 -22.35
CA GLU A 122 13.85 8.37 -21.83
C GLU A 122 13.53 9.31 -20.66
N GLU A 123 12.26 9.72 -20.46
CA GLU A 123 11.98 10.83 -19.53
C GLU A 123 11.58 10.42 -18.09
N LYS A 124 10.98 9.24 -17.83
CA LYS A 124 10.57 8.84 -16.46
C LYS A 124 10.49 7.33 -16.21
N ALA A 125 11.53 6.59 -16.57
CA ALA A 125 11.68 5.21 -16.12
C ALA A 125 12.50 5.21 -14.83
N GLU A 126 11.86 5.24 -13.66
CA GLU A 126 12.24 4.41 -12.51
C GLU A 126 11.43 4.70 -11.24
N LYS A 127 11.13 3.58 -10.54
CA LYS A 127 10.74 3.39 -9.13
C LYS A 127 9.25 3.09 -8.88
N GLY A 128 8.96 2.30 -7.81
CA GLY A 128 7.66 1.85 -7.22
C GLY A 128 7.48 2.46 -5.80
N LEU A 129 6.28 2.57 -5.19
CA LEU A 129 6.09 3.19 -3.85
C LEU A 129 7.27 2.93 -2.89
N SER A 130 7.92 3.99 -2.41
CA SER A 130 9.15 3.89 -1.63
C SER A 130 9.14 4.81 -0.42
N VAL A 131 9.75 4.31 0.66
CA VAL A 131 10.14 5.10 1.82
C VAL A 131 11.55 5.62 1.53
N GLN A 132 11.78 6.92 1.76
CA GLN A 132 13.11 7.54 1.65
C GLN A 132 13.89 7.40 2.94
#